data_AF-A0A818TRZ0-F1
#
_entry.id   AF-A0A818TRZ0-F1
#
_cell.length_a   1.000
_cell.length_b   1.000
_cell.length_c   1.000
_cell.angle_alpha   90.00
_cell.angle_beta   90.00
_cell.angle_gamma   90.00
#
_symmetry.space_group_name_H-M   'P 1'
#
loop_
_entity.id
_entity.type
_entity.pdbx_description
1 polymer ?
#
loop_
_entity_poly.entity_id
_entity_poly.type
_entity_poly.pdbx_seq_one_letter_code
_entity_poly.pdbx_strand_id
1 'polypeptide(L)'
;MDISFYLNYTRTGNIWPQTPVSCLFWWLAATDISNMINILMAWTSIGRHILVFHERWLLTKKERFFIHYFPLLAIALYGFIYYIVILLIYSRDNMYAFTDNWCLFPCYYYDENLAMYDTVVNSIIPTPIITIFSIGLIIRVIKRKQNHHRSIEWRNCRRITLQRVSISAMFLLLNLPMTGTVLAQVCGLLNGAA
;
A
#
# COMPACT_ATOMS: atom_id res chain seq x y z
N MET A 1 5.26 14.45 -9.11
CA MET A 1 5.80 15.31 -10.19
C MET A 1 5.01 14.99 -11.45
N ASP A 2 3.68 15.01 -11.37
CA ASP A 2 2.85 14.17 -12.24
C ASP A 2 2.07 15.01 -13.27
N ILE A 3 1.97 16.32 -13.01
CA ILE A 3 1.26 17.29 -13.84
C ILE A 3 1.96 17.46 -15.20
N SER A 4 3.29 17.41 -15.26
CA SER A 4 4.05 17.66 -16.51
C SER A 4 3.97 16.50 -17.51
N PHE A 5 4.00 15.24 -17.05
CA PHE A 5 3.95 14.07 -17.94
C PHE A 5 2.55 13.82 -18.47
N TYR A 6 1.53 13.96 -17.60
CA TYR A 6 0.14 13.82 -17.99
C TYR A 6 -0.29 14.91 -18.97
N LEU A 7 0.07 16.18 -18.71
CA LEU A 7 -0.20 17.27 -19.66
C LEU A 7 0.47 17.03 -21.01
N ASN A 8 1.71 16.52 -21.01
CA ASN A 8 2.42 16.23 -22.25
C ASN A 8 1.78 15.08 -23.04
N TYR A 9 1.32 14.03 -22.36
CA TYR A 9 0.52 12.97 -22.99
C TYR A 9 -0.78 13.52 -23.58
N THR A 10 -1.55 14.31 -22.83
CA THR A 10 -2.81 14.89 -23.35
C THR A 10 -2.59 15.80 -24.57
N ARG A 11 -1.39 16.37 -24.71
CA ARG A 11 -1.00 17.22 -25.84
C ARG A 11 -0.50 16.43 -27.05
N THR A 12 0.21 15.32 -26.84
CA THR A 12 0.95 14.61 -27.91
C THR A 12 0.40 13.22 -28.22
N GLY A 13 -0.55 12.73 -27.42
CA GLY A 13 -1.08 11.36 -27.49
C GLY A 13 -0.05 10.27 -27.17
N ASN A 14 1.14 10.65 -26.69
CA ASN A 14 2.26 9.76 -26.48
C ASN A 14 2.93 10.05 -25.15
N ILE A 15 3.44 9.01 -24.50
CA ILE A 15 4.30 9.17 -23.33
C ILE A 15 5.68 9.70 -23.74
N TRP A 16 6.26 10.59 -22.94
CA TRP A 16 7.60 11.11 -23.18
C TRP A 16 8.42 11.03 -21.90
N PRO A 17 9.63 10.43 -21.92
CA PRO A 17 10.31 9.83 -23.07
C PRO A 17 9.67 8.52 -23.54
N GLN A 18 9.67 8.27 -24.85
CA GLN A 18 9.26 6.98 -25.44
C GLN A 18 10.39 5.94 -25.29
N THR A 19 10.74 5.63 -24.04
CA THR A 19 11.78 4.63 -23.75
C THR A 19 11.24 3.53 -22.84
N PRO A 20 11.66 2.27 -23.03
CA PRO A 20 11.30 1.16 -22.14
C PRO A 20 11.63 1.45 -20.66
N VAL A 21 12.72 2.17 -20.41
CA VAL A 21 13.16 2.57 -19.07
C VAL A 21 12.14 3.49 -18.39
N SER A 22 11.55 4.43 -19.14
CA SER A 22 10.50 5.32 -18.62
C SER A 22 9.25 4.54 -18.20
N CYS A 23 8.89 3.49 -18.95
CA CYS A 23 7.77 2.62 -18.62
C CYS A 23 8.03 1.73 -17.40
N LEU A 24 9.21 1.12 -17.33
CA LEU A 24 9.62 0.34 -16.15
C LEU A 24 9.64 1.21 -14.89
N PHE A 25 10.17 2.43 -14.99
CA PHE A 25 10.16 3.38 -13.89
C PHE A 25 8.73 3.73 -13.47
N TRP A 26 7.83 3.93 -14.44
CA TRP A 26 6.44 4.23 -14.13
C TRP A 26 5.72 3.07 -13.44
N TRP A 27 5.90 1.83 -13.91
CA TRP A 27 5.31 0.65 -13.27
C TRP A 27 5.84 0.45 -11.84
N LEU A 28 7.15 0.67 -11.63
CA LEU A 28 7.73 0.67 -10.28
C LEU A 28 7.13 1.79 -9.40
N ALA A 29 7.07 3.01 -9.93
CA ALA A 29 6.62 4.16 -9.15
C ALA A 29 5.11 4.12 -8.84
N ALA A 30 4.28 3.63 -9.76
CA ALA A 30 2.84 3.65 -9.62
C ALA A 30 2.31 2.39 -8.94
N THR A 31 2.76 1.20 -9.38
CA THR A 31 2.18 -0.07 -8.90
C THR A 31 2.95 -0.62 -7.70
N ASP A 32 4.27 -0.76 -7.80
CA ASP A 32 5.11 -1.33 -6.72
C ASP A 32 5.05 -0.43 -5.48
N ILE A 33 5.35 0.86 -5.59
CA ILE A 33 5.31 1.76 -4.43
C ILE A 33 3.92 1.77 -3.77
N SER A 34 2.82 1.76 -4.54
CA SER A 34 1.47 1.76 -3.98
C SER A 34 1.16 0.48 -3.19
N ASN A 35 1.49 -0.67 -3.76
CA ASN A 35 1.32 -1.97 -3.10
C ASN A 35 2.22 -2.08 -1.86
N MET A 36 3.49 -1.66 -1.96
CA MET A 36 4.42 -1.64 -0.83
C MET A 36 3.94 -0.72 0.30
N ILE A 37 3.40 0.47 -0.02
CA ILE A 37 2.78 1.36 0.96
C ILE A 37 1.63 0.65 1.65
N ASN A 38 0.79 -0.09 0.94
CA ASN A 38 -0.35 -0.79 1.51
C ASN A 38 0.09 -1.84 2.55
N ILE A 39 1.05 -2.70 2.20
CA ILE A 39 1.58 -3.72 3.12
C ILE A 39 2.30 -3.09 4.31
N LEU A 40 3.10 -2.04 4.09
CA LEU A 40 3.75 -1.28 5.16
C LEU A 40 2.72 -0.63 6.09
N MET A 41 1.65 -0.07 5.54
CA MET A 41 0.57 0.52 6.33
C MET A 41 -0.15 -0.54 7.18
N ALA A 42 -0.37 -1.74 6.64
CA ALA A 42 -0.91 -2.87 7.38
C ALA A 42 0.01 -3.26 8.55
N TRP A 43 1.31 -3.44 8.29
CA TRP A 43 2.27 -3.77 9.34
C TRP A 43 2.39 -2.67 10.39
N THR A 44 2.47 -1.39 10.00
CA THR A 44 2.55 -0.30 10.99
C THR A 44 1.30 -0.20 11.86
N SER A 45 0.14 -0.63 11.36
CA SER A 45 -1.10 -0.72 12.13
C SER A 45 -1.03 -1.84 13.17
N ILE A 46 -0.56 -3.04 12.76
CA ILE A 46 -0.31 -4.17 13.67
C ILE A 46 0.75 -3.81 14.72
N GLY A 47 1.91 -3.34 14.27
CA GLY A 47 3.05 -3.02 15.15
C GLY A 47 2.72 -1.97 16.20
N ARG A 48 1.83 -1.00 15.89
CA ARG A 48 1.32 -0.06 16.88
C ARG A 48 0.37 -0.69 17.88
N HIS A 49 -0.48 -1.62 17.43
CA HIS A 49 -1.32 -2.38 18.34
C HIS A 49 -0.44 -3.19 19.31
N ILE A 50 0.62 -3.84 18.83
CA ILE A 50 1.60 -4.52 19.70
C ILE A 50 2.25 -3.53 20.67
N LEU A 51 2.70 -2.37 20.19
CA LEU A 51 3.35 -1.35 21.02
C LEU A 51 2.46 -0.81 22.15
N VAL A 52 1.16 -0.68 21.89
CA VAL A 52 0.18 -0.19 22.88
C VAL A 52 -0.23 -1.28 23.88
N PHE A 53 -0.32 -2.54 23.45
CA PHE A 53 -0.82 -3.63 24.29
C PHE A 53 0.29 -4.35 25.05
N HIS A 54 1.51 -4.36 24.51
CA HIS A 54 2.64 -5.13 25.02
C HIS A 54 3.88 -4.24 25.13
N GLU A 55 3.75 -3.12 25.86
CA GLU A 55 4.85 -2.18 26.10
C GLU A 55 6.11 -2.86 26.67
N ARG A 56 5.94 -3.95 27.44
CA ARG A 56 7.03 -4.74 28.00
C ARG A 56 7.92 -5.39 26.94
N TRP A 57 7.37 -5.72 25.76
CA TRP A 57 8.12 -6.36 24.67
C TRP A 57 9.03 -5.40 23.91
N LEU A 58 9.00 -4.10 24.24
CA LEU A 58 9.76 -3.07 23.57
C LEU A 58 10.69 -2.31 24.53
N LEU A 59 10.88 -2.84 25.74
CA LEU A 59 11.73 -2.22 26.76
C LEU A 59 13.20 -2.24 26.36
N THR A 60 13.67 -3.31 25.72
CA THR A 60 15.07 -3.39 25.28
C THR A 60 15.24 -2.95 23.83
N LYS A 61 16.40 -2.32 23.54
CA LYS A 61 16.75 -1.90 22.16
C LYS A 61 16.77 -3.07 21.18
N LYS A 62 17.16 -4.27 21.64
CA LYS A 62 17.20 -5.49 20.83
C LYS A 62 15.80 -5.96 20.47
N GLU A 63 14.89 -6.09 21.43
CA GLU A 63 13.51 -6.53 21.16
C GLU A 63 12.76 -5.53 20.28
N ARG A 64 12.98 -4.22 20.52
CA ARG A 64 12.43 -3.17 19.66
C ARG A 64 12.91 -3.29 18.22
N PHE A 65 14.17 -3.65 18.00
CA PHE A 65 14.67 -3.91 16.65
C PHE A 65 13.94 -5.09 16.00
N PHE A 66 13.86 -6.24 16.67
CA PHE A 66 13.27 -7.45 16.11
C PHE A 66 11.75 -7.36 15.88
N ILE A 67 11.01 -6.67 16.74
CA ILE A 67 9.54 -6.61 16.68
C ILE A 67 9.06 -5.46 15.78
N HIS A 68 9.78 -4.35 15.75
CA HIS A 68 9.33 -3.15 15.03
C HIS A 68 10.11 -2.89 13.74
N TYR A 69 11.44 -2.79 13.83
CA TYR A 69 12.26 -2.31 12.72
C TYR A 69 12.58 -3.42 11.72
N PHE A 70 12.90 -4.63 12.20
CA PHE A 70 13.24 -5.76 11.36
C PHE A 70 12.10 -6.16 10.41
N PRO A 71 10.83 -6.26 10.85
CA PRO A 71 9.74 -6.63 9.94
C PRO A 71 9.43 -5.53 8.93
N LEU A 72 9.55 -4.25 9.31
CA LEU A 72 9.43 -3.13 8.37
C LEU A 72 10.50 -3.21 7.27
N LEU A 73 11.75 -3.49 7.66
CA LEU A 73 12.85 -3.66 6.73
C LEU A 73 12.65 -4.90 5.84
N ALA A 74 12.22 -6.02 6.42
CA ALA A 74 11.96 -7.25 5.69
C ALA A 74 10.84 -7.08 4.65
N ILE A 75 9.74 -6.40 5.00
CA ILE A 75 8.63 -6.12 4.07
C ILE A 75 9.10 -5.19 2.94
N ALA A 76 9.85 -4.14 3.26
CA ALA A 76 10.36 -3.22 2.24
C ALA A 76 11.30 -3.94 1.27
N LEU A 77 12.24 -4.75 1.78
CA LEU A 77 13.15 -5.55 0.95
C LEU A 77 12.39 -6.59 0.12
N TYR A 78 11.39 -7.25 0.70
CA TYR A 78 10.52 -8.17 -0.02
C TYR A 78 9.85 -7.49 -1.22
N GLY A 79 9.21 -6.33 -1.01
CA GLY A 79 8.55 -5.58 -2.09
C GLY A 79 9.53 -5.24 -3.21
N PHE A 80 10.63 -4.57 -2.88
CA PHE A 80 11.66 -4.19 -3.86
C PHE A 80 12.21 -5.39 -4.63
N ILE A 81 12.56 -6.48 -3.94
CA ILE A 81 13.13 -7.67 -4.60
C ILE A 81 12.07 -8.34 -5.50
N TYR A 82 10.85 -8.52 -5.01
CA TYR A 82 9.75 -9.16 -5.74
C TYR A 82 9.48 -8.44 -7.07
N TYR A 83 9.27 -7.12 -7.04
CA TYR A 83 8.95 -6.36 -8.25
C TYR A 83 10.14 -6.22 -9.20
N ILE A 84 11.37 -6.03 -8.69
CA ILE A 84 12.56 -6.02 -9.55
C ILE A 84 12.72 -7.36 -10.27
N VAL A 85 12.59 -8.48 -9.55
CA VAL A 85 12.74 -9.83 -10.14
C VAL A 85 11.69 -10.09 -11.20
N ILE A 86 10.41 -9.81 -10.92
CA ILE A 86 9.32 -10.02 -11.88
C ILE A 86 9.49 -9.15 -13.12
N LEU A 87 9.84 -7.87 -12.94
CA LEU A 87 10.05 -6.96 -14.06
C LEU A 87 11.24 -7.37 -14.93
N LEU A 88 12.32 -7.92 -14.35
CA LEU A 88 13.46 -8.43 -15.10
C LEU A 88 13.16 -9.73 -15.85
N ILE A 89 12.43 -10.66 -15.22
CA ILE A 89 12.06 -11.94 -15.83
C ILE A 89 11.10 -11.73 -17.01
N TYR A 90 10.05 -10.93 -16.81
CA TYR A 90 9.05 -10.63 -17.84
C TYR A 90 9.47 -9.46 -18.76
N SER A 91 10.69 -8.92 -18.60
CA SER A 91 11.17 -7.79 -19.42
C SER A 91 11.21 -8.10 -20.91
N ARG A 92 11.42 -9.36 -21.29
CA ARG A 92 11.60 -9.78 -22.68
C ARG A 92 10.29 -9.76 -23.48
N ASP A 93 9.16 -10.01 -22.81
CA ASP A 93 7.84 -10.10 -23.44
C ASP A 93 7.02 -8.81 -23.31
N ASN A 94 7.56 -7.80 -22.61
CA ASN A 94 6.90 -6.51 -22.41
C ASN A 94 6.64 -5.81 -23.75
N MET A 95 5.38 -5.80 -24.16
CA MET A 95 4.90 -4.94 -25.24
C MET A 95 4.72 -3.53 -24.71
N TYR A 96 5.71 -2.66 -24.94
CA TYR A 96 5.63 -1.25 -24.54
C TYR A 96 4.69 -0.50 -25.50
N ALA A 97 3.45 -0.26 -25.07
CA ALA A 97 2.51 0.57 -25.81
C ALA A 97 2.73 2.06 -25.46
N PHE A 98 3.55 2.75 -26.26
CA PHE A 98 3.86 4.18 -26.06
C PHE A 98 2.68 5.12 -26.39
N THR A 99 1.64 4.58 -27.04
CA THR A 99 0.39 5.28 -27.39
C THR A 99 -0.65 5.22 -26.28
N ASP A 100 -0.47 4.32 -25.30
CA ASP A 100 -1.36 4.23 -24.16
C ASP A 100 -0.84 5.05 -22.98
N ASN A 101 -1.78 5.64 -22.25
CA ASN A 101 -1.49 6.28 -20.99
C ASN A 101 -0.85 5.24 -20.06
N TRP A 102 0.34 5.55 -19.54
CA TRP A 102 1.05 4.72 -18.56
C TRP A 102 1.66 3.41 -19.09
N CYS A 103 1.98 3.36 -20.39
CA CYS A 103 2.69 2.24 -21.03
C CYS A 103 1.94 0.91 -21.07
N LEU A 104 0.61 0.90 -20.87
CA LEU A 104 -0.19 -0.31 -20.67
C LEU A 104 0.25 -1.12 -19.42
N PHE A 105 -0.46 -2.19 -19.07
CA PHE A 105 -0.09 -3.04 -17.95
C PHE A 105 1.17 -3.87 -18.26
N PRO A 106 2.04 -4.11 -17.25
CA PRO A 106 3.21 -4.97 -17.41
C PRO A 106 2.81 -6.41 -17.76
N CYS A 107 3.66 -7.14 -18.48
CA CYS A 107 3.29 -8.46 -19.00
C CYS A 107 3.01 -9.52 -17.92
N TYR A 108 3.57 -9.38 -16.72
CA TYR A 108 3.25 -10.30 -15.61
C TYR A 108 1.77 -10.26 -15.22
N TYR A 109 1.04 -9.19 -15.57
CA TYR A 109 -0.39 -9.06 -15.28
C TYR A 109 -1.25 -9.95 -16.17
N TYR A 110 -0.71 -10.47 -17.27
CA TYR A 110 -1.39 -11.45 -18.14
C TYR A 110 -1.19 -12.89 -17.65
N ASP A 111 -0.23 -13.12 -16.73
CA ASP A 111 -0.13 -14.40 -16.04
C ASP A 111 -1.11 -14.38 -14.86
N GLU A 112 -2.18 -15.16 -14.98
CA GLU A 112 -3.27 -15.21 -13.98
C GLU A 112 -2.76 -15.49 -12.57
N ASN A 113 -1.73 -16.31 -12.41
CA ASN A 113 -1.21 -16.67 -11.09
C ASN A 113 -0.48 -15.51 -10.43
N LEU A 114 0.35 -14.79 -11.19
CA LEU A 114 1.09 -13.62 -10.70
C LEU A 114 0.16 -12.43 -10.47
N ALA A 115 -0.78 -12.20 -11.38
CA ALA A 115 -1.78 -11.15 -11.24
C ALA A 115 -2.69 -11.40 -10.02
N MET A 116 -3.14 -12.65 -9.82
CA MET A 116 -3.93 -13.01 -8.65
C MET A 116 -3.11 -12.90 -7.36
N TYR A 117 -1.85 -13.34 -7.36
CA TYR A 117 -0.98 -13.20 -6.19
C TYR A 117 -0.79 -11.74 -5.81
N ASP A 118 -0.44 -10.87 -6.77
CA ASP A 118 -0.26 -9.44 -6.52
C ASP A 118 -1.53 -8.79 -5.98
N THR A 119 -2.67 -9.06 -6.65
CA THR A 119 -3.96 -8.50 -6.26
C THR A 119 -4.39 -8.96 -4.87
N VAL A 120 -4.30 -10.26 -4.59
CA VAL A 120 -4.79 -10.83 -3.33
C VAL A 120 -3.84 -10.50 -2.17
N VAL A 121 -2.56 -10.81 -2.34
CA VAL A 121 -1.57 -10.74 -1.26
C VAL A 121 -1.13 -9.31 -0.99
N ASN A 122 -0.87 -8.53 -2.04
CA ASN A 122 -0.31 -7.18 -1.89
C ASN A 122 -1.39 -6.09 -1.79
N SER A 123 -2.62 -6.38 -2.21
CA SER A 123 -3.72 -5.40 -2.23
C SER A 123 -4.93 -5.77 -1.36
N ILE A 124 -5.53 -6.96 -1.54
CA ILE A 124 -6.77 -7.34 -0.85
C ILE A 124 -6.53 -7.65 0.63
N ILE A 125 -5.53 -8.46 0.99
CA ILE A 125 -5.26 -8.87 2.38
C ILE A 125 -4.83 -7.70 3.29
N PRO A 126 -3.97 -6.75 2.86
CA PRO A 126 -3.54 -5.64 3.71
C PRO A 126 -4.69 -4.71 4.11
N THR A 127 -5.68 -4.53 3.23
CA THR A 127 -6.80 -3.61 3.39
C THR A 127 -7.69 -3.88 4.62
N PRO A 128 -8.22 -5.11 4.85
CA PRO A 128 -8.98 -5.43 6.05
C PRO A 128 -8.10 -5.39 7.30
N ILE A 129 -6.81 -5.77 7.21
CA ILE A 129 -5.87 -5.68 8.33
C ILE A 129 -5.75 -4.22 8.79
N ILE A 130 -5.47 -3.29 7.87
CA ILE A 130 -5.40 -1.85 8.18
C ILE A 130 -6.69 -1.39 8.85
N THR A 131 -7.84 -1.78 8.27
CA THR A 131 -9.16 -1.35 8.74
C THR A 131 -9.45 -1.84 10.16
N ILE A 132 -9.30 -3.13 10.42
CA ILE A 132 -9.57 -3.75 11.73
C ILE A 132 -8.65 -3.15 12.80
N PHE A 133 -7.35 -3.09 12.53
CA PHE A 133 -6.39 -2.55 13.51
C PHE A 133 -6.56 -1.04 13.74
N SER A 134 -6.91 -0.28 12.70
CA SER A 134 -7.19 1.15 12.82
C SER A 134 -8.43 1.42 13.66
N ILE A 135 -9.53 0.69 13.41
CA ILE A 135 -10.77 0.80 14.21
C ILE A 135 -10.50 0.41 15.67
N GLY A 136 -9.81 -0.71 15.90
CA GLY A 136 -9.45 -1.16 17.25
C GLY A 136 -8.65 -0.12 18.03
N LEU A 137 -7.72 0.56 17.36
CA LEU A 137 -6.90 1.61 17.96
C LEU A 137 -7.73 2.86 18.31
N ILE A 138 -8.68 3.26 17.46
CA ILE A 138 -9.62 4.37 17.75
C ILE A 138 -10.49 4.05 18.97
N ILE A 139 -11.09 2.86 19.02
CA ILE A 139 -11.95 2.44 20.15
C ILE A 139 -11.16 2.51 21.47
N ARG A 140 -9.91 2.02 21.47
CA ARG A 140 -9.02 2.06 22.64
C ARG A 140 -8.66 3.48 23.07
N VAL A 141 -8.38 4.37 22.13
CA VAL A 141 -8.14 5.80 22.42
C VAL A 141 -9.37 6.41 23.11
N ILE A 142 -10.58 6.11 22.62
CA ILE A 142 -11.81 6.60 23.25
C ILE A 142 -11.98 6.03 24.67
N LYS A 143 -11.79 4.72 24.86
CA LYS A 143 -11.86 4.09 26.20
C LYS A 143 -10.81 4.62 27.17
N ARG A 144 -9.57 4.83 26.72
CA ARG A 144 -8.48 5.37 27.56
C ARG A 144 -8.75 6.82 27.96
N LYS A 145 -9.40 7.60 27.11
CA LYS A 145 -9.88 8.96 27.43
C LYS A 145 -10.94 8.95 28.55
N GLN A 146 -11.86 7.99 28.51
CA GLN A 146 -12.91 7.87 29.52
C GLN A 146 -12.33 7.45 30.89
N ASN A 147 -11.29 6.61 30.90
CA ASN A 147 -10.74 6.06 32.14
C ASN A 147 -9.59 6.88 32.77
N HIS A 148 -8.89 7.76 32.05
CA HIS A 148 -7.76 8.54 32.59
C HIS A 148 -7.89 10.06 32.39
N HIS A 149 -8.00 10.78 33.51
CA HIS A 149 -8.14 12.24 33.62
C HIS A 149 -6.79 13.02 33.55
N ARG A 150 -5.71 12.47 32.96
CA ARG A 150 -4.43 13.19 32.81
C ARG A 150 -4.38 13.93 31.46
N SER A 151 -4.82 15.18 31.48
CA SER A 151 -5.07 16.05 30.32
C SER A 151 -3.84 16.36 29.44
N ILE A 152 -2.64 16.48 30.02
CA ILE A 152 -1.47 17.08 29.32
C ILE A 152 -0.72 16.05 28.45
N GLU A 153 -0.38 14.87 28.98
CA GLU A 153 0.25 13.79 28.19
C GLU A 153 -0.69 13.23 27.11
N TRP A 154 -2.00 13.26 27.38
CA TRP A 154 -3.05 12.84 26.46
C TRP A 154 -3.07 13.66 25.15
N ARG A 155 -2.86 14.97 25.23
CA ARG A 155 -2.97 15.87 24.07
C ARG A 155 -1.92 15.56 23.01
N ASN A 156 -0.69 15.25 23.42
CA ASN A 156 0.40 14.89 22.51
C ASN A 156 0.21 13.49 21.91
N CYS A 157 -0.17 12.51 22.72
CA CYS A 157 -0.43 11.15 22.23
C CYS A 157 -1.64 11.09 21.28
N ARG A 158 -2.69 11.88 21.56
CA ARG A 158 -3.87 12.04 20.70
C ARG A 158 -3.50 12.69 19.37
N ARG A 159 -2.69 13.75 19.35
CA ARG A 159 -2.34 14.46 18.11
C ARG A 159 -1.60 13.54 17.13
N ILE A 160 -0.62 12.77 17.61
CA ILE A 160 0.14 11.82 16.79
C ILE A 160 -0.76 10.68 16.30
N THR A 161 -1.64 10.18 17.16
CA THR A 161 -2.57 9.10 16.79
C THR A 161 -3.60 9.58 15.75
N LEU A 162 -4.18 10.77 15.95
CA LEU A 162 -5.21 11.33 15.08
C LEU A 162 -4.66 11.71 13.71
N GLN A 163 -3.41 12.21 13.65
CA GLN A 163 -2.72 12.48 12.40
C GLN A 163 -2.54 11.19 11.57
N ARG A 164 -2.19 10.08 12.20
CA ARG A 164 -2.02 8.80 11.49
C ARG A 164 -3.34 8.11 11.16
N VAL A 165 -4.38 8.26 11.99
CA VAL A 165 -5.73 7.83 11.65
C VAL A 165 -6.26 8.64 10.46
N SER A 166 -5.98 9.94 10.41
CA SER A 166 -6.33 10.78 9.25
C SER A 166 -5.66 10.29 7.98
N ILE A 167 -4.36 9.95 8.04
CA ILE A 167 -3.63 9.39 6.88
C ILE A 167 -4.22 8.04 6.47
N SER A 168 -4.51 7.16 7.43
CA SER A 168 -5.13 5.86 7.15
C SER A 168 -6.55 5.99 6.62
N ALA A 169 -7.33 6.96 7.10
CA ALA A 169 -8.69 7.22 6.64
C ALA A 169 -8.69 7.81 5.23
N MET A 170 -7.79 8.74 4.93
CA MET A 170 -7.57 9.23 3.56
C MET A 170 -7.18 8.08 2.64
N PHE A 171 -6.22 7.25 3.06
CA PHE A 171 -5.79 6.08 2.30
C PHE A 171 -6.93 5.09 2.06
N LEU A 172 -7.76 4.81 3.06
CA LEU A 172 -8.93 3.94 2.92
C LEU A 172 -10.00 4.57 2.02
N LEU A 173 -10.28 5.86 2.12
CA LEU A 173 -11.25 6.53 1.24
C LEU A 173 -10.81 6.51 -0.23
N LEU A 174 -9.50 6.61 -0.47
CA LEU A 174 -8.91 6.51 -1.81
C LEU A 174 -8.87 5.08 -2.35
N ASN A 175 -8.58 4.08 -1.50
CA ASN A 175 -8.44 2.68 -1.93
C ASN A 175 -9.74 1.88 -1.91
N LEU A 176 -10.69 2.16 -1.00
CA LEU A 176 -11.98 1.47 -0.88
C LEU A 176 -12.73 1.33 -2.21
N PRO A 177 -12.88 2.38 -3.05
CA PRO A 177 -13.55 2.21 -4.33
C PRO A 177 -12.80 1.23 -5.26
N MET A 178 -11.47 1.33 -5.33
CA MET A 178 -10.63 0.43 -6.14
C MET A 178 -10.65 -1.02 -5.63
N THR A 179 -10.50 -1.24 -4.32
CA THR A 179 -10.55 -2.58 -3.74
C THR A 179 -11.96 -3.17 -3.83
N GLY A 180 -13.00 -2.34 -3.70
CA GLY A 180 -14.38 -2.74 -3.86
C GLY A 180 -14.71 -3.20 -5.28
N THR A 181 -14.24 -2.49 -6.31
CA THR A 181 -14.43 -2.89 -7.71
C THR A 181 -13.67 -4.17 -8.04
N VAL A 182 -12.43 -4.31 -7.55
CA VAL A 182 -11.62 -5.51 -7.78
C VAL A 182 -12.20 -6.73 -7.06
N LEU A 183 -12.65 -6.60 -5.82
CA LEU A 183 -13.37 -7.67 -5.11
C LEU A 183 -14.66 -8.06 -5.83
N ALA A 184 -15.41 -7.09 -6.35
CA ALA A 184 -16.62 -7.36 -7.12
C ALA A 184 -16.33 -8.08 -8.45
N GLN A 185 -15.19 -7.82 -9.09
CA GLN A 185 -14.73 -8.55 -10.28
C GLN A 185 -14.29 -9.97 -9.94
N VAL A 186 -13.49 -10.16 -8.89
CA VAL A 186 -13.00 -11.48 -8.45
C VAL A 186 -14.13 -12.37 -7.94
N CYS A 187 -15.12 -11.80 -7.26
CA CYS A 187 -16.33 -12.52 -6.82
C CYS A 187 -17.34 -12.75 -7.96
N GLY A 188 -17.04 -12.33 -9.20
CA GLY A 188 -17.89 -12.56 -10.37
C GLY A 188 -19.14 -11.68 -10.46
N LEU A 189 -19.29 -10.67 -9.60
CA LEU A 189 -20.43 -9.74 -9.61
C LEU A 189 -20.41 -8.78 -10.81
N LEU A 190 -19.23 -8.50 -11.37
CA LEU A 190 -19.05 -7.60 -12.52
C LEU A 190 -18.81 -8.32 -13.86
N ASN A 191 -18.75 -9.65 -13.89
CA ASN A 191 -18.61 -10.43 -15.13
C ASN A 191 -19.94 -10.61 -15.90
N GLY A 192 -21.02 -9.94 -15.48
CA GLY A 192 -22.34 -9.97 -16.12
C GLY A 192 -22.64 -8.79 -17.06
N ALA A 193 -21.63 -7.98 -17.40
CA ALA A 193 -21.77 -6.88 -18.36
C ALA A 193 -20.75 -7.03 -19.49
N ALA A 194 -20.89 -8.12 -20.25
CA ALA A 194 -20.38 -8.27 -21.61
C ALA A 194 -21.54 -8.69 -22.50
#